data_AF-A0A256YUW0-F1
#
_entry.id   AF-A0A256YUW0-F1
#
_cell.length_a   1.000
_cell.length_b   1.000
_cell.length_c   1.000
_cell.angle_alpha   90.00
_cell.angle_beta   90.00
_cell.angle_gamma   90.00
#
_symmetry.space_group_name_H-M   'P 1'
#
loop_
_entity.id
_entity.type
_entity.pdbx_description
1 polymer ?
#
loop_
_entity_poly.entity_id
_entity_poly.type
_entity_poly.pdbx_seq_one_letter_code
_entity_poly.pdbx_strand_id
1 'polypeptide(L)'
;MIDVKLIRENPALVRENLKRRGDPENLRLLEEFIEYDKAWRRVQTELNEARRRRNEISREIARLKKAGLDALLHESVPYGLDESDNVEIRRWGSPPKFDFKPKNHLEIALEFAIDFLRRRGYTLIEPPFMLRRKPYEGVTDLADFETVMYKIEGEDLYLIATS
;
A
#
# COMPACT_ATOMS: atom_id res chain seq x y z
N MET A 1 -21.00 -15.62 -6.40
CA MET A 1 -20.75 -14.17 -6.31
C MET A 1 -20.59 -13.63 -7.72
N ILE A 2 -21.38 -12.64 -8.13
CA ILE A 2 -21.30 -12.06 -9.48
C ILE A 2 -20.12 -11.09 -9.52
N ASP A 3 -19.37 -11.09 -10.62
CA ASP A 3 -18.26 -10.17 -10.83
C ASP A 3 -18.78 -8.72 -11.00
N VAL A 4 -18.27 -7.81 -10.18
CA VAL A 4 -18.58 -6.38 -10.23
C VAL A 4 -18.16 -5.78 -11.58
N LYS A 5 -17.07 -6.26 -12.17
CA LYS A 5 -16.61 -5.82 -13.49
C LYS A 5 -17.65 -6.13 -14.57
N LEU A 6 -18.25 -7.32 -14.52
CA LEU A 6 -19.32 -7.72 -15.45
C LEU A 6 -20.57 -6.83 -15.30
N ILE A 7 -20.93 -6.46 -14.07
CA ILE A 7 -22.07 -5.54 -13.82
C ILE A 7 -21.79 -4.15 -14.39
N ARG A 8 -20.55 -3.66 -14.27
CA ARG A 8 -20.14 -2.34 -14.78
C ARG A 8 -20.04 -2.29 -16.30
N GLU A 9 -19.50 -3.32 -16.92
CA GLU A 9 -19.27 -3.38 -18.37
C GLU A 9 -20.55 -3.72 -19.14
N ASN A 10 -21.37 -4.65 -18.63
CA ASN A 10 -22.53 -5.18 -19.34
C ASN A 10 -23.80 -5.27 -18.45
N PRO A 11 -24.29 -4.14 -17.90
CA PRO A 11 -25.44 -4.14 -16.97
C PRO A 11 -26.74 -4.67 -17.60
N ALA A 12 -26.93 -4.47 -18.92
CA ALA A 12 -28.11 -4.94 -19.64
C ALA A 12 -28.19 -6.48 -19.68
N LEU A 13 -27.06 -7.14 -19.91
CA LEU A 13 -26.96 -8.60 -19.93
C LEU A 13 -27.26 -9.19 -18.54
N VAL A 14 -26.75 -8.56 -17.49
CA VAL A 14 -27.02 -8.97 -16.10
C VAL A 14 -28.50 -8.79 -15.78
N ARG A 15 -29.10 -7.66 -16.15
CA ARG A 15 -30.52 -7.36 -15.95
C ARG A 15 -31.42 -8.40 -16.64
N GLU A 16 -31.11 -8.76 -17.88
CA GLU A 16 -31.89 -9.76 -18.63
C GLU A 16 -31.79 -11.16 -18.00
N ASN A 17 -30.59 -11.57 -17.59
CA ASN A 17 -30.39 -12.85 -16.91
C ASN A 17 -31.13 -12.92 -15.57
N LEU A 18 -31.15 -11.83 -14.79
CA LEU A 18 -31.90 -11.76 -13.54
C LEU A 18 -33.42 -11.79 -13.78
N LYS A 19 -33.93 -11.12 -14.82
CA LYS A 19 -35.35 -11.20 -15.22
C LYS A 19 -35.78 -12.62 -15.58
N ARG A 20 -34.95 -13.37 -16.32
CA ARG A 20 -35.23 -14.77 -16.68
C ARG A 20 -35.30 -15.70 -15.47
N ARG A 21 -34.61 -15.35 -14.37
CA ARG A 21 -34.61 -16.11 -13.11
C ARG A 21 -35.81 -15.82 -12.21
N GLY A 22 -36.59 -14.76 -12.50
CA GLY A 22 -37.89 -14.52 -11.88
C GLY A 22 -37.87 -14.01 -10.44
N ASP A 23 -36.75 -13.45 -9.97
CA ASP A 23 -36.63 -12.92 -8.60
C ASP A 23 -36.61 -11.38 -8.60
N PRO A 24 -37.70 -10.72 -8.14
CA PRO A 24 -37.80 -9.26 -8.09
C PRO A 24 -36.77 -8.59 -7.16
N GLU A 25 -36.32 -9.30 -6.11
CA GLU A 25 -35.40 -8.74 -5.13
C GLU A 25 -34.01 -8.52 -5.72
N ASN A 26 -33.53 -9.49 -6.52
CA ASN A 26 -32.23 -9.39 -7.19
C ASN A 26 -32.18 -8.24 -8.21
N LEU A 27 -33.30 -7.93 -8.86
CA LEU A 27 -33.39 -6.79 -9.76
C LEU A 27 -33.30 -5.46 -8.99
N ARG A 28 -33.97 -5.37 -7.83
CA ARG A 28 -33.86 -4.19 -6.96
C ARG A 28 -32.42 -3.99 -6.49
N LEU A 29 -31.78 -5.05 -6.02
CA LEU A 29 -30.38 -5.03 -5.56
C LEU A 29 -29.41 -4.64 -6.67
N LEU A 30 -29.66 -5.06 -7.91
CA LEU A 30 -28.85 -4.65 -9.07
C LEU A 30 -28.94 -3.14 -9.31
N GLU A 31 -30.16 -2.58 -9.30
CA GLU A 31 -30.33 -1.14 -9.52
C GLU A 31 -29.74 -0.31 -8.37
N GLU A 32 -29.94 -0.74 -7.11
CA GLU A 32 -29.31 -0.12 -5.94
C GLU A 32 -27.78 -0.17 -6.03
N PHE A 33 -27.21 -1.33 -6.42
CA PHE A 33 -25.78 -1.48 -6.62
C PHE A 33 -25.24 -0.52 -7.69
N ILE A 34 -25.91 -0.40 -8.84
CA ILE A 34 -25.49 0.49 -9.93
C ILE A 34 -25.46 1.95 -9.44
N GLU A 35 -26.46 2.38 -8.68
CA GLU A 35 -26.52 3.74 -8.16
C GLU A 35 -25.43 4.00 -7.11
N TYR A 36 -25.23 3.08 -6.16
CA TYR A 36 -24.17 3.22 -5.17
C TYR A 36 -22.78 3.17 -5.78
N ASP A 37 -22.56 2.32 -6.79
CA ASP A 37 -21.27 2.22 -7.49
C ASP A 37 -20.94 3.51 -8.25
N LYS A 38 -21.94 4.17 -8.86
CA LYS A 38 -21.77 5.50 -9.47
C LYS A 38 -21.41 6.56 -8.43
N ALA A 39 -22.14 6.60 -7.32
CA ALA A 39 -21.90 7.56 -6.24
C ALA A 39 -20.50 7.37 -5.64
N TRP A 40 -20.11 6.12 -5.37
CA TRP A 40 -18.78 5.78 -4.87
C TRP A 40 -17.68 6.23 -5.82
N ARG A 41 -17.81 5.94 -7.13
CA ARG A 41 -16.84 6.39 -8.15
C ARG A 41 -16.72 7.91 -8.22
N ARG A 42 -17.84 8.64 -8.11
CA ARG A 42 -17.83 10.12 -8.08
C ARG A 42 -17.02 10.63 -6.88
N VAL A 43 -17.33 10.15 -5.68
CA VAL A 43 -16.65 10.57 -4.45
C VAL A 43 -15.17 10.19 -4.48
N GLN A 44 -14.81 9.02 -5.04
CA GLN A 44 -13.41 8.63 -5.23
C GLN A 44 -12.66 9.59 -6.13
N THR A 45 -13.26 10.02 -7.24
CA THR A 45 -12.66 11.03 -8.14
C THR A 45 -12.46 12.35 -7.42
N GLU A 46 -13.47 12.85 -6.72
CA GLU A 46 -13.40 14.10 -5.94
C GLU A 46 -12.31 14.05 -4.86
N LEU A 47 -12.20 12.93 -4.15
CA LEU A 47 -11.17 12.71 -3.14
C LEU A 47 -9.76 12.74 -3.75
N ASN A 48 -9.57 12.09 -4.90
CA ASN A 48 -8.28 12.06 -5.58
C ASN A 48 -7.88 13.45 -6.09
N GLU A 49 -8.83 14.23 -6.62
CA GLU A 49 -8.59 15.62 -7.00
C GLU A 49 -8.22 16.50 -5.80
N ALA A 50 -8.93 16.36 -4.68
CA ALA A 50 -8.64 17.10 -3.45
C ALA A 50 -7.24 16.76 -2.90
N ARG A 51 -6.86 15.47 -2.92
CA ARG A 51 -5.51 15.01 -2.55
C ARG A 51 -4.45 15.60 -3.47
N ARG A 52 -4.70 15.64 -4.79
CA ARG A 52 -3.79 16.23 -5.77
C ARG A 52 -3.58 17.72 -5.50
N ARG A 53 -4.68 18.48 -5.35
CA ARG A 53 -4.66 19.91 -5.03
C ARG A 53 -3.88 20.19 -3.73
N ARG A 54 -4.14 19.44 -2.67
CA ARG A 54 -3.42 19.57 -1.39
C ARG A 54 -1.91 19.36 -1.57
N ASN A 55 -1.51 18.34 -2.34
CA ASN A 55 -0.11 18.05 -2.57
C ASN A 55 0.58 19.11 -3.45
N GLU A 56 -0.11 19.65 -4.46
CA GLU A 56 0.35 20.78 -5.28
C GLU A 56 0.59 22.01 -4.40
N ILE A 57 -0.40 22.40 -3.60
CA ILE A 57 -0.29 23.52 -2.65
C ILE A 57 0.85 23.30 -1.66
N SER A 58 1.00 22.08 -1.12
CA SER A 58 2.07 21.76 -0.17
C SER A 58 3.46 21.89 -0.81
N ARG A 59 3.62 21.49 -2.08
CA ARG A 59 4.86 21.67 -2.84
C ARG A 59 5.12 23.14 -3.15
N GLU A 60 4.09 23.90 -3.47
CA GLU A 60 4.18 25.34 -3.71
C GLU A 60 4.60 26.08 -2.44
N ILE A 61 3.98 25.77 -1.30
CA ILE A 61 4.37 26.29 0.02
C ILE A 61 5.83 25.92 0.33
N ALA A 62 6.23 24.67 0.12
CA ALA A 62 7.62 24.26 0.34
C ALA A 62 8.61 25.01 -0.58
N ARG A 63 8.22 25.24 -1.84
CA ARG A 63 9.02 26.01 -2.81
C ARG A 63 9.12 27.49 -2.41
N LEU A 64 8.02 28.12 -2.01
CA LEU A 64 7.97 29.51 -1.56
C LEU A 64 8.76 29.71 -0.26
N LYS A 65 8.67 28.75 0.69
CA LYS A 65 9.52 28.71 1.89
C LYS A 65 11.00 28.62 1.53
N LYS A 66 11.37 27.75 0.60
CA LYS A 66 12.76 27.62 0.11
C LYS A 66 13.24 28.86 -0.64
N ALA A 67 12.35 29.58 -1.32
CA ALA A 67 12.63 30.83 -2.02
C ALA A 67 12.65 32.06 -1.09
N GLY A 68 12.48 31.87 0.23
CA GLY A 68 12.58 32.94 1.23
C GLY A 68 11.39 33.91 1.26
N LEU A 69 10.32 33.63 0.50
CA LEU A 69 9.18 34.54 0.34
C LEU A 69 8.13 34.40 1.45
N ASP A 70 8.26 33.41 2.34
CA ASP A 70 7.31 33.20 3.46
C ASP A 70 7.95 32.53 4.69
N ALA A 71 9.22 32.81 4.96
CA ALA A 71 9.99 32.13 6.00
C ALA A 71 10.71 33.09 6.94
N LEU A 72 10.06 34.19 7.33
CA LEU A 72 10.40 34.75 8.63
C LEU A 72 9.90 33.74 9.67
N LEU A 73 10.83 33.06 10.29
CA LEU A 73 10.53 32.29 11.50
C LEU A 73 9.81 33.24 12.46
N HIS A 74 8.67 32.79 13.01
CA HIS A 74 8.02 33.55 14.08
C HIS A 74 9.06 33.80 15.18
N GLU A 75 9.03 34.97 15.83
CA GLU A 75 10.06 35.36 16.82
C GLU A 75 10.27 34.32 17.93
N SER A 76 9.26 33.48 18.20
CA SER A 76 9.33 32.40 19.18
C SER A 76 10.00 31.11 18.69
N VAL A 77 10.37 30.98 17.42
CA VAL A 77 11.00 29.78 16.88
C VAL A 77 12.50 29.85 17.17
N PRO A 78 13.06 28.89 17.92
CA PRO A 78 14.48 28.89 18.24
C PRO A 78 15.32 28.79 16.96
N TYR A 79 16.44 29.49 16.94
CA TYR A 79 17.42 29.40 15.86
C TYR A 79 18.12 28.03 15.90
N GLY A 80 18.31 27.41 14.73
CA GLY A 80 19.02 26.15 14.57
C GLY A 80 19.43 25.92 13.11
N LEU A 81 20.56 25.24 12.91
CA LEU A 81 21.08 24.86 11.59
C LEU A 81 20.54 23.50 11.15
N ASP A 82 20.33 22.58 12.11
CA ASP A 82 19.82 21.23 11.86
C ASP A 82 18.98 20.70 13.02
N GLU A 83 18.62 19.41 12.96
CA GLU A 83 17.75 18.75 13.93
C GLU A 83 18.37 18.65 15.34
N SER A 84 19.69 18.80 15.47
CA SER A 84 20.38 18.76 16.78
C SER A 84 20.15 20.02 17.62
N ASP A 85 19.78 21.13 16.98
CA ASP A 85 19.46 22.40 17.64
C ASP A 85 17.99 22.47 18.12
N ASN A 86 17.21 21.41 17.91
CA ASN A 86 15.81 21.37 18.32
C ASN A 86 15.65 21.40 19.85
N VAL A 87 14.76 22.29 20.33
CA VAL A 87 14.46 22.43 21.76
C VAL A 87 13.28 21.54 22.15
N GLU A 88 13.49 20.60 23.08
CA GLU A 88 12.42 19.77 23.65
C GLU A 88 11.51 20.61 24.56
N ILE A 89 10.26 20.84 24.14
CA ILE A 89 9.30 21.68 24.90
C ILE A 89 8.67 20.93 26.08
N ARG A 90 8.42 19.62 25.92
CA ARG A 90 7.84 18.79 26.98
C ARG A 90 8.14 17.31 26.77
N ARG A 91 8.19 16.57 27.88
CA ARG A 91 8.20 15.10 27.94
C ARG A 91 7.00 14.62 28.74
N TRP A 92 6.38 13.52 28.33
CA TRP A 92 5.33 12.87 29.08
C TRP A 92 5.62 11.38 29.24
N GLY A 93 5.41 10.85 30.45
CA GLY A 93 5.81 9.49 30.81
C GLY A 93 7.32 9.35 30.99
N SER A 94 7.75 8.10 31.20
CA SER A 94 9.17 7.74 31.26
C SER A 94 9.40 6.52 30.37
N PRO A 95 10.50 6.46 29.59
CA PRO A 95 10.85 5.25 28.86
C PRO A 95 10.90 4.04 29.83
N PRO A 96 10.26 2.91 29.48
CA PRO A 96 10.23 1.74 30.34
C PRO A 96 11.65 1.22 30.61
N LYS A 97 11.89 0.79 31.85
CA LYS A 97 13.13 0.10 32.22
C LYS A 97 12.90 -1.40 32.06
N PHE A 98 13.71 -2.01 31.19
CA PHE A 98 13.73 -3.46 31.02
C PHE A 98 14.91 -4.04 31.81
N ASP A 99 14.67 -5.17 32.47
CA ASP A 99 15.67 -6.03 33.10
C ASP A 99 16.36 -6.97 32.09
N PHE A 100 15.94 -6.90 30.83
CA PHE A 100 16.52 -7.58 29.69
C PHE A 100 16.89 -6.60 28.57
N LYS A 101 17.71 -7.04 27.61
CA LYS A 101 18.02 -6.27 26.40
C LYS A 101 16.78 -6.26 25.48
N PRO A 102 16.09 -5.12 25.28
CA PRO A 102 14.91 -5.09 24.42
C PRO A 102 15.29 -5.40 22.97
N LYS A 103 14.51 -6.27 22.34
CA LYS A 103 14.62 -6.56 20.90
C LYS A 103 13.93 -5.46 20.10
N ASN A 104 14.37 -5.24 18.87
CA ASN A 104 13.68 -4.30 17.98
C ASN A 104 12.37 -4.93 17.45
N HIS A 105 11.50 -4.10 16.85
CA HIS A 105 10.19 -4.56 16.38
C HIS A 105 10.27 -5.63 15.26
N LEU A 106 11.29 -5.62 14.41
CA LEU A 106 11.49 -6.61 13.34
C LEU A 106 11.92 -7.95 13.90
N GLU A 107 12.86 -7.96 14.86
CA GLU A 107 13.31 -9.16 15.55
C GLU A 107 12.15 -9.85 16.26
N ILE A 108 11.32 -9.08 16.97
CA ILE A 108 10.13 -9.59 17.65
C ILE A 108 9.16 -10.21 16.64
N ALA A 109 8.88 -9.49 15.55
CA ALA A 109 7.95 -9.97 14.52
C ALA A 109 8.46 -11.25 13.83
N LEU A 110 9.75 -11.31 13.51
CA LEU A 110 10.37 -12.44 12.84
C LEU A 110 10.38 -13.69 13.74
N GLU A 111 10.78 -13.55 15.00
CA GLU A 111 10.77 -14.65 15.96
C GLU A 111 9.35 -15.20 16.17
N PHE A 112 8.37 -14.30 16.31
CA PHE A 112 6.97 -14.69 16.40
C PHE A 112 6.49 -15.44 15.15
N ALA A 113 6.80 -14.92 13.96
CA ALA A 113 6.40 -15.54 12.70
C ALA A 113 7.00 -16.94 12.54
N ILE A 114 8.28 -17.10 12.86
CA ILE A 114 8.97 -18.41 12.80
C ILE A 114 8.32 -19.39 13.78
N ASP A 115 8.13 -19.02 15.04
CA ASP A 115 7.50 -19.90 16.04
C ASP A 115 6.08 -20.29 15.62
N PHE A 116 5.29 -19.32 15.15
CA PHE A 116 3.94 -19.54 14.66
C PHE A 116 3.88 -20.54 13.50
N LEU A 117 4.76 -20.38 12.50
CA LEU A 117 4.80 -21.28 11.34
C LEU A 117 5.27 -22.69 11.73
N ARG A 118 6.27 -22.81 12.61
CA ARG A 118 6.74 -24.13 13.09
C ARG A 118 5.67 -24.90 13.83
N ARG A 119 4.86 -24.22 14.68
CA ARG A 119 3.72 -24.86 15.37
C ARG A 119 2.64 -25.37 14.43
N ARG A 120 2.53 -24.79 13.23
CA ARG A 120 1.62 -25.25 12.17
C ARG A 120 2.21 -26.36 11.30
N GLY A 121 3.41 -26.85 11.60
CA GLY A 121 4.06 -27.94 10.87
C GLY A 121 4.83 -27.50 9.63
N TYR A 122 5.06 -26.20 9.43
CA TYR A 122 5.92 -25.72 8.35
C TYR A 122 7.39 -25.94 8.69
N THR A 123 8.18 -26.32 7.69
CA THR A 123 9.64 -26.41 7.80
C THR A 123 10.25 -25.10 7.33
N LEU A 124 11.12 -24.52 8.15
CA LEU A 124 11.87 -23.33 7.77
C LEU A 124 12.89 -23.71 6.69
N ILE A 125 12.82 -23.05 5.54
CA ILE A 125 13.75 -23.20 4.43
C ILE A 125 14.21 -21.81 4.04
N GLU A 126 15.51 -21.63 3.85
CA GLU A 126 16.08 -20.42 3.25
C GLU A 126 16.35 -20.71 1.77
N PRO A 127 15.50 -20.21 0.84
CA PRO A 127 15.73 -20.43 -0.58
C PRO A 127 16.88 -19.55 -1.10
N PRO A 128 17.50 -19.91 -2.23
CA PRO A 128 18.42 -19.02 -2.92
C PRO A 128 17.72 -17.69 -3.28
N PHE A 129 18.39 -16.56 -3.05
CA PHE A 129 17.85 -15.25 -3.39
C PHE A 129 17.80 -14.99 -4.91
N MET A 130 18.46 -15.82 -5.71
CA MET A 130 18.50 -15.73 -7.16
C MET A 130 18.03 -17.04 -7.79
N LEU A 131 17.13 -16.96 -8.78
CA LEU A 131 16.68 -18.12 -9.54
C LEU A 131 16.95 -17.93 -11.04
N ARG A 132 17.07 -19.06 -11.75
CA ARG A 132 17.11 -19.09 -13.22
C ARG A 132 15.73 -18.79 -13.81
N ARG A 133 15.68 -18.41 -15.08
CA ARG A 133 14.42 -18.09 -15.77
C ARG A 133 13.40 -19.25 -15.76
N LYS A 134 13.86 -20.47 -16.06
CA LYS A 134 12.98 -21.63 -16.27
C LYS A 134 12.06 -21.94 -15.05
N PRO A 135 12.54 -22.01 -13.79
CA PRO A 135 11.66 -22.13 -12.63
C PRO A 135 10.63 -21.01 -12.50
N TYR A 136 11.01 -19.78 -12.86
CA TYR A 136 10.14 -18.61 -12.73
C TYR A 136 8.98 -18.62 -13.73
N GLU A 137 9.22 -19.05 -14.97
CA GLU A 137 8.18 -19.17 -16.00
C GLU A 137 7.03 -20.11 -15.60
N GLY A 138 7.25 -21.00 -14.61
CA GLY A 138 6.21 -21.87 -14.07
C GLY A 138 5.31 -21.23 -13.02
N VAL A 139 5.66 -20.06 -12.47
CA VAL A 139 4.98 -19.43 -11.33
C VAL A 139 4.51 -17.99 -11.59
N THR A 140 4.95 -17.35 -12.68
CA THR A 140 4.55 -15.99 -13.06
C THR A 140 4.23 -15.88 -14.54
N ASP A 141 3.39 -14.91 -14.90
CA ASP A 141 3.16 -14.55 -16.30
C ASP A 141 4.41 -13.87 -16.89
N LEU A 142 4.78 -14.27 -18.11
CA LEU A 142 5.94 -13.77 -18.84
C LEU A 142 5.84 -12.27 -19.15
N ALA A 143 4.63 -11.73 -19.26
CA ALA A 143 4.42 -10.32 -19.56
C ALA A 143 4.90 -9.39 -18.42
N ASP A 144 4.82 -9.84 -17.17
CA ASP A 144 5.28 -9.07 -16.01
C ASP A 144 6.78 -9.27 -15.75
N PHE A 145 7.35 -10.38 -16.22
CA PHE A 145 8.68 -10.89 -15.84
C PHE A 145 9.85 -9.91 -16.09
N GLU A 146 9.87 -9.23 -17.24
CA GLU A 146 11.04 -8.42 -17.63
C GLU A 146 11.01 -6.99 -17.09
N THR A 147 9.84 -6.50 -16.66
CA THR A 147 9.70 -5.10 -16.22
C THR A 147 9.80 -4.92 -14.71
N VAL A 148 9.56 -5.99 -13.93
CA VAL A 148 9.48 -5.91 -12.46
C VAL A 148 10.61 -6.61 -11.73
N MET A 149 11.48 -7.36 -12.43
CA MET A 149 12.53 -8.18 -11.80
C MET A 149 13.94 -7.61 -11.99
N TYR A 150 14.71 -7.61 -10.91
CA TYR A 150 16.15 -7.29 -10.96
C TYR A 150 16.92 -8.49 -11.50
N LYS A 151 17.72 -8.28 -12.56
CA LYS A 151 18.51 -9.32 -13.24
C LYS A 151 19.99 -8.98 -13.21
N ILE A 152 20.85 -10.00 -13.07
CA ILE A 152 22.30 -9.83 -13.31
C ILE A 152 22.55 -9.76 -14.82
N GLU A 153 23.24 -8.70 -15.26
CA GLU A 153 23.62 -8.53 -16.65
C GLU A 153 24.61 -9.62 -17.07
N GLY A 154 24.40 -10.23 -18.25
CA GLY A 154 25.23 -11.33 -18.74
C GLY A 154 24.95 -12.71 -18.13
N GLU A 155 24.10 -12.82 -17.10
CA GLU A 155 23.77 -14.10 -16.46
C GLU A 155 22.29 -14.47 -16.54
N ASP A 156 21.97 -15.77 -16.40
CA ASP A 156 20.59 -16.28 -16.25
C ASP A 156 20.23 -16.34 -14.76
N LEU A 157 20.24 -15.17 -14.09
CA LEU A 157 19.92 -15.04 -12.66
C LEU A 157 19.04 -13.80 -12.41
N TYR A 158 17.92 -14.04 -11.73
CA TYR A 158 16.90 -13.05 -11.38
C TYR A 158 16.66 -13.06 -9.87
N LEU A 159 16.61 -11.87 -9.25
CA LEU A 159 16.36 -11.70 -7.82
C LEU A 159 14.93 -12.07 -7.50
N ILE A 160 14.72 -12.91 -6.49
CA ILE A 160 13.37 -13.33 -6.14
C ILE A 160 12.53 -12.17 -5.59
N ALA A 161 11.28 -12.04 -6.05
CA ALA A 161 10.36 -11.03 -5.54
C ALA A 161 9.73 -11.42 -4.18
N THR A 162 9.62 -12.72 -3.94
CA THR A 162 9.11 -13.31 -2.69
C THR A 162 9.75 -14.69 -2.48
N SER A 163 9.92 -15.08 -1.22
CA SER A 163 10.40 -16.39 -0.75
C SER A 163 9.28 -17.26 -0.24
#